data_AF-A0A7C5SDH1-F1
#
_entry.id   AF-A0A7C5SDH1-F1
#
_cell.length_a   1.000
_cell.length_b   1.000
_cell.length_c   1.000
_cell.angle_alpha   90.00
_cell.angle_beta   90.00
_cell.angle_gamma   90.00
#
_symmetry.space_group_name_H-M   'P 1'
#
loop_
_entity.id
_entity.type
_entity.pdbx_description
1 polymer ?
#
loop_
_entity_poly.entity_id
_entity_poly.type
_entity_poly.pdbx_seq_one_letter_code
_entity_poly.pdbx_strand_id
1 'polypeptide(L)' 'VETPLISAALAFTGGNQVKAAQLLGINRNTLRSRIRDLGLTVMRTGRAMRR' A
#
# COMPACT_ATOMS: atom_id res chain seq x y z
N VAL A 1 3.09 -15.11 4.74
CA VAL A 1 2.57 -14.45 5.96
C VAL A 1 2.50 -12.93 5.81
N GLU A 2 3.46 -12.26 5.15
CA GLU A 2 3.47 -10.78 5.03
C GLU A 2 2.39 -10.19 4.10
N THR A 3 1.94 -10.94 3.09
CA THR A 3 0.91 -10.54 2.12
C THR A 3 -0.40 -10.03 2.75
N PRO A 4 -1.08 -10.76 3.66
CA PRO A 4 -2.33 -10.30 4.28
C PRO A 4 -2.17 -9.02 5.10
N LEU A 5 -1.04 -8.83 5.78
CA LEU A 5 -0.79 -7.63 6.58
C LEU A 5 -0.62 -6.39 5.69
N ILE A 6 0.16 -6.53 4.62
CA ILE A 6 0.42 -5.44 3.68
C ILE A 6 -0.85 -5.11 2.87
N SER A 7 -1.59 -6.12 2.41
CA SER A 7 -2.83 -5.89 1.67
C SER A 7 -3.91 -5.24 2.55
N ALA A 8 -4.04 -5.65 3.82
CA ALA A 8 -4.97 -5.02 4.76
C ALA A 8 -4.62 -3.55 5.03
N ALA A 9 -3.34 -3.23 5.26
CA ALA A 9 -2.90 -1.85 5.46
C ALA A 9 -3.12 -0.97 4.21
N LEU A 10 -2.89 -1.52 3.02
CA LEU A 10 -3.17 -0.83 1.77
C LEU A 10 -4.66 -0.59 1.56
N ALA A 11 -5.50 -1.59 1.84
CA ALA A 11 -6.96 -1.46 1.74
C ALA A 11 -7.48 -0.41 2.74
N PHE A 12 -7.06 -0.48 4.00
CA PHE A 12 -7.43 0.46 5.05
C PHE A 12 -7.05 1.91 4.73
N THR A 13 -5.96 2.12 3.98
CA THR A 13 -5.48 3.46 3.61
C THR A 13 -5.90 3.91 2.21
N GLY A 14 -6.76 3.14 1.51
CA GLY A 14 -7.20 3.44 0.15
C GLY A 14 -6.05 3.47 -0.88
N GLY A 15 -5.06 2.59 -0.69
CA GLY A 15 -3.87 2.51 -1.54
C GLY A 15 -2.85 3.64 -1.30
N ASN A 16 -2.98 4.40 -0.21
CA ASN A 16 -1.98 5.39 0.18
C ASN A 16 -0.78 4.72 0.88
N GLN A 17 0.24 4.40 0.10
CA GLN A 17 1.45 3.74 0.57
C GLN A 17 2.19 4.50 1.68
N VAL A 18 2.10 5.83 1.76
CA VAL A 18 2.75 6.59 2.86
C VAL A 18 2.03 6.32 4.17
N LYS A 19 0.69 6.40 4.18
CA LYS A 19 -0.12 6.10 5.36
C LYS A 19 -0.01 4.61 5.75
N ALA A 20 -0.01 3.70 4.78
CA ALA A 20 0.15 2.27 5.05
C ALA A 20 1.52 1.98 5.68
N ALA A 21 2.59 2.61 5.19
CA ALA A 21 3.92 2.43 5.75
C ALA A 21 4.02 2.97 7.19
N GLN A 22 3.38 4.11 7.48
CA GLN A 22 3.27 4.63 8.84
C GLN A 22 2.52 3.68 9.78
N LEU A 23 1.38 3.13 9.34
CA LEU A 23 0.61 2.15 10.13
C LEU A 23 1.40 0.87 10.43
N LEU A 24 2.20 0.43 9.46
CA LEU A 24 3.03 -0.77 9.60
C LEU A 24 4.36 -0.51 10.32
N GLY A 25 4.68 0.74 10.66
CA GLY A 25 5.95 1.10 11.31
C GLY A 25 7.18 0.86 10.43
N ILE A 26 7.04 0.91 9.10
CA ILE A 26 8.13 0.66 8.16
C ILE A 26 8.37 1.86 7.23
N ASN A 27 9.54 1.89 6.60
CA ASN A 27 9.83 2.88 5.58
C ASN A 27 8.95 2.65 4.33
N ARG A 28 8.46 3.72 3.69
CA ARG A 28 7.64 3.62 2.46
C ARG A 28 8.36 2.89 1.33
N ASN A 29 9.68 3.02 1.23
CA ASN A 29 10.48 2.40 0.18
C ASN A 29 10.55 0.89 0.42
N THR A 30 10.67 0.46 1.68
CA THR A 30 10.54 -0.94 2.08
C THR A 30 9.16 -1.49 1.73
N LEU A 31 8.09 -0.75 2.08
CA LEU A 31 6.72 -1.14 1.70
C LEU A 31 6.60 -1.28 0.17
N ARG A 32 7.15 -0.33 -0.60
CA ARG A 32 7.11 -0.37 -2.06
C ARG A 32 7.86 -1.57 -2.66
N SER A 33 9.02 -1.94 -2.11
CA SER A 33 9.72 -3.16 -2.54
C SER A 33 8.86 -4.39 -2.27
N ARG A 34 8.37 -4.54 -1.03
CA ARG A 34 7.53 -5.68 -0.64
C ARG A 34 6.27 -5.80 -1.49
N ILE A 35 5.62 -4.68 -1.83
CA ILE A 35 4.46 -4.68 -2.75
C ILE A 35 4.84 -5.29 -4.11
N ARG A 36 6.00 -4.91 -4.66
CA ARG A 36 6.48 -5.46 -5.94
C ARG A 36 6.83 -6.94 -5.81
N ASP A 37 7.58 -7.30 -4.77
CA ASP A 37 8.07 -8.65 -4.54
C ASP A 37 6.91 -9.63 -4.29
N LEU A 38 5.83 -9.15 -3.66
CA LEU A 38 4.60 -9.90 -3.41
C LEU A 38 3.57 -9.81 -4.55
N GLY A 39 3.85 -9.08 -5.63
CA GLY A 39 2.93 -8.92 -6.77
C GLY A 39 1.62 -8.21 -6.43
N LEU A 40 1.61 -7.37 -5.39
CA LEU A 40 0.39 -6.69 -4.93
C LEU A 40 0.03 -5.50 -5.83
N THR A 41 -1.24 -5.45 -6.25
CA THR A 41 -1.77 -4.33 -7.03
C THR A 41 -2.35 -3.27 -6.08
N VAL A 42 -1.91 -2.02 -6.21
CA VAL A 42 -2.41 -0.90 -5.39
C VAL A 42 -3.39 -0.06 -6.21
N MET A 43 -4.69 -0.20 -5.95
CA MET A 43 -5.70 0.69 -6.53
C MET A 43 -5.75 1.99 -5.74
N ARG A 44 -5.35 3.10 -6.37
CA ARG A 44 -5.52 4.45 -5.81
C ARG A 44 -6.89 4.99 -6.22
N THR A 45 -7.79 5.18 -5.26
CA THR A 45 -9.14 5.71 -5.48
C THR A 45 -9.19 7.20 -5.85
N GLY A 46 -8.05 7.90 -5.97
CA GLY A 46 -8.02 9.37 -6.07
C GLY A 46 -7.60 10.01 -7.40
N ARG A 47 -7.31 9.26 -8.48
CA ARG A 47 -6.78 9.84 -9.74
C ARG A 47 -7.74 9.83 -10.94
N ALA A 48 -8.79 9.01 -10.92
CA ALA A 48 -9.73 8.90 -12.05
C ALA A 48 -10.83 10.00 -12.06
N MET A 49 -10.90 10.85 -11.04
CA MET A 49 -11.90 11.93 -10.92
C MET A 49 -11.22 13.29 -10.87
N ARG A 50 -10.45 13.61 -11.91
CA ARG A 50 -10.08 14.99 -12.26
C ARG A 50 -10.38 15.14 -13.75
N ARG A 51 -11.65 15.40 -14.05
CA ARG A 51 -12.06 16.07 -15.29
C ARG A 51 -12.02 17.56 -15.03
#